data_AF-A0A0P7TX91-F1
#
_entry.id   AF-A0A0P7TX91-F1
#
_cell.length_a   1.000
_cell.length_b   1.000
_cell.length_c   1.000
_cell.angle_alpha   90.00
_cell.angle_beta   90.00
_cell.angle_gamma   90.00
#
_symmetry.space_group_name_H-M   'P 1'
#
loop_
_entity.id
_entity.type
_entity.pdbx_description
1 polymer ?
#
loop_
_entity_poly.entity_id
_entity_poly.type
_entity_poly.pdbx_seq_one_letter_code
_entity_poly.pdbx_strand_id
1 'polypeptide(L)'
;MKTPAFVRQKRNIQTPEPQTTPNFLKTKRPVYENWMLCVPRQFSKAAAAAKRKPQLKQRAPATDKNPALPRSYVMSTFKHFAKTKVSSDIYPVLKEIMDKYFDRLADDLEAYAAHAKRTTIQVEDVELLLRRQGFVTDSMPVTALIERYFPQGYRKLLIPVATSGNKVVPMQRR
;
A
#
# COMPACT_ATOMS: atom_id res chain seq x y z
N MET A 1 28.79 56.41 9.40
CA MET A 1 28.67 55.05 9.97
C MET A 1 29.52 54.11 9.13
N LYS A 2 30.51 53.45 9.74
CA LYS A 2 31.54 52.63 9.05
C LYS A 2 31.07 51.17 8.98
N THR A 3 31.06 50.57 7.80
CA THR A 3 30.82 49.13 7.61
C THR A 3 32.09 48.35 7.96
N PRO A 4 32.05 47.33 8.84
CA PRO A 4 33.23 46.54 9.13
C PRO A 4 33.53 45.56 8.00
N ALA A 5 34.80 45.60 7.57
CA ALA A 5 35.41 44.68 6.64
C ALA A 5 35.64 43.32 7.31
N PHE A 6 34.84 42.32 6.94
CA PHE A 6 35.18 40.91 7.08
C PHE A 6 35.21 40.34 5.66
N VAL A 7 36.25 40.68 4.89
CA VAL A 7 37.40 39.80 4.67
C VAL A 7 36.95 38.39 4.26
N ARG A 8 36.81 38.27 2.93
CA ARG A 8 36.98 37.07 2.12
C ARG A 8 37.94 36.06 2.78
N GLN A 9 37.40 35.00 3.38
CA GLN A 9 38.16 33.77 3.63
C GLN A 9 37.69 32.71 2.65
N LYS A 10 38.49 32.50 1.61
CA LYS A 10 38.35 31.43 0.64
C LYS A 10 38.73 30.13 1.37
N ARG A 11 37.75 29.30 1.75
CA ARG A 11 38.04 27.95 2.27
C ARG A 11 38.67 27.14 1.14
N ASN A 12 39.92 26.77 1.32
CA ASN A 12 40.64 25.84 0.46
C ASN A 12 40.13 24.43 0.81
N ILE A 13 39.14 23.94 0.08
CA ILE A 13 38.67 22.57 0.20
C ILE A 13 39.72 21.71 -0.49
N GLN A 14 40.59 21.08 0.30
CA GLN A 14 41.46 20.01 -0.18
C GLN A 14 40.58 18.90 -0.74
N THR A 15 40.76 18.61 -2.02
CA THR A 15 40.16 17.45 -2.69
C THR A 15 40.94 16.21 -2.28
N PRO A 16 40.34 15.20 -1.61
CA PRO A 16 41.00 13.91 -1.49
C PRO A 16 40.95 13.18 -2.85
N GLU A 17 42.11 12.64 -3.24
CA GLU A 17 42.29 11.79 -4.42
C GLU A 17 41.28 10.62 -4.50
N PRO A 18 40.95 10.16 -5.72
CA PRO A 18 40.07 9.02 -5.92
C PRO A 18 40.80 7.72 -5.57
N GLN A 19 40.53 7.17 -4.38
CA GLN A 19 40.97 5.82 -4.04
C GLN A 19 40.13 4.78 -4.78
N THR A 20 40.84 3.91 -5.49
CA THR A 20 40.36 2.76 -6.26
C THR A 20 39.43 1.87 -5.44
N THR A 21 38.18 1.74 -5.90
CA THR A 21 37.20 0.80 -5.39
C THR A 21 37.55 -0.64 -5.79
N PRO A 22 37.62 -1.60 -4.85
CA PRO A 22 37.65 -3.02 -5.21
C PRO A 22 36.26 -3.46 -5.67
N ASN A 23 36.18 -3.95 -6.91
CA ASN A 23 35.01 -4.61 -7.49
C ASN A 23 34.60 -5.83 -6.66
N PHE A 24 33.48 -5.73 -5.92
CA PHE A 24 32.75 -6.89 -5.41
C PHE A 24 31.25 -6.76 -5.73
N LEU A 25 30.95 -6.75 -7.03
CA LEU A 25 29.61 -7.05 -7.52
C LEU A 25 29.38 -8.56 -7.39
N LYS A 26 28.88 -9.00 -6.22
CA LYS A 26 28.17 -10.29 -6.13
C LYS A 26 26.68 -10.03 -6.32
N THR A 27 26.27 -10.08 -7.58
CA THR A 27 24.89 -10.20 -8.03
C THR A 27 24.24 -11.41 -7.35
N LYS A 28 23.32 -11.16 -6.42
CA LYS A 28 22.38 -12.19 -5.95
C LYS A 28 21.43 -12.50 -7.11
N ARG A 29 21.60 -13.68 -7.69
CA ARG A 29 20.74 -14.22 -8.76
C ARG A 29 19.33 -14.45 -8.19
N PRO A 30 18.26 -14.09 -8.91
CA PRO A 30 16.90 -14.47 -8.53
C PRO A 30 16.73 -15.99 -8.64
N VAL A 31 16.23 -16.58 -7.55
CA VAL A 31 15.77 -17.97 -7.49
C VAL A 31 14.41 -18.04 -8.18
N TYR A 32 14.40 -18.23 -9.50
CA TYR A 32 13.25 -18.82 -10.24
C TYR A 32 13.60 -19.29 -11.66
N GLU A 33 14.84 -19.68 -11.96
CA GLU A 33 15.17 -20.32 -13.24
C GLU A 33 15.68 -21.74 -13.04
N ASN A 34 14.76 -22.65 -12.70
CA ASN A 34 14.93 -24.07 -13.01
C ASN A 34 13.59 -24.83 -12.98
N TRP A 35 12.82 -24.75 -14.06
CA TRP A 35 11.74 -25.73 -14.31
C TRP A 35 11.61 -26.14 -15.80
N MET A 36 12.53 -25.73 -16.66
CA MET A 36 12.54 -26.13 -18.08
C MET A 36 13.74 -27.04 -18.38
N LEU A 37 13.62 -28.30 -17.97
CA LEU A 37 14.37 -29.42 -18.55
C LEU A 37 13.47 -30.66 -18.63
N CYS A 38 12.74 -30.79 -19.73
CA CYS A 38 12.23 -32.07 -20.22
C CYS A 38 12.36 -32.08 -21.75
N VAL A 39 13.31 -32.86 -22.24
CA VAL A 39 13.67 -33.12 -23.65
C VAL A 39 12.62 -34.08 -24.27
N PRO A 40 12.37 -34.03 -25.60
CA PRO A 40 11.21 -34.70 -26.19
C PRO A 40 11.49 -36.19 -26.46
N ARG A 41 10.47 -37.04 -26.26
CA ARG A 41 10.49 -38.42 -26.75
C ARG A 41 9.44 -38.57 -27.86
N GLN A 42 9.92 -38.59 -29.09
CA GLN A 42 9.15 -38.99 -30.27
C GLN A 42 8.81 -40.49 -30.16
N PHE A 43 7.52 -40.82 -30.20
CA PHE A 43 7.04 -42.09 -30.72
C PHE A 43 5.76 -41.84 -31.54
N SER A 44 5.65 -42.64 -32.59
CA SER A 44 4.87 -42.47 -33.82
C SER A 44 3.35 -42.65 -33.72
N LYS A 45 2.66 -41.93 -34.61
CA LYS A 45 1.36 -42.17 -35.29
C LYS A 45 0.46 -43.32 -34.79
N ALA A 46 -0.80 -42.97 -34.52
CA ALA A 46 -1.99 -43.67 -35.06
C ALA A 46 -3.22 -42.75 -35.03
N ALA A 47 -4.02 -42.82 -36.10
CA ALA A 47 -5.22 -42.02 -36.34
C ALA A 47 -6.46 -42.62 -35.65
N ALA A 48 -7.43 -41.79 -35.23
CA ALA A 48 -8.87 -41.99 -35.47
C ALA A 48 -9.77 -40.93 -34.78
N ALA A 49 -10.64 -40.34 -35.61
CA ALA A 49 -12.06 -40.01 -35.38
C ALA A 49 -12.52 -39.15 -34.17
N ALA A 50 -12.89 -37.91 -34.52
CA ALA A 50 -14.15 -37.21 -34.22
C ALA A 50 -14.81 -37.33 -32.82
N LYS A 51 -14.82 -36.20 -32.09
CA LYS A 51 -15.99 -35.60 -31.40
C LYS A 51 -15.62 -34.20 -30.87
N ARG A 52 -16.37 -33.17 -31.29
CA ARG A 52 -16.20 -31.76 -30.87
C ARG A 52 -16.55 -31.62 -29.38
N LYS A 53 -15.59 -31.19 -28.55
CA LYS A 53 -15.79 -30.80 -27.13
C LYS A 53 -15.91 -29.27 -27.02
N PRO A 54 -16.70 -28.73 -26.06
CA PRO A 54 -16.95 -27.30 -25.93
C PRO A 54 -15.66 -26.55 -25.60
N GLN A 55 -15.47 -25.38 -26.23
CA GLN A 55 -14.29 -24.54 -26.03
C GLN A 55 -14.15 -24.14 -24.56
N LEU A 56 -13.13 -24.70 -23.91
CA LEU A 56 -12.64 -24.24 -22.63
C LEU A 56 -12.13 -22.81 -22.85
N LYS A 57 -12.82 -21.82 -22.26
CA LYS A 57 -12.36 -20.42 -22.20
C LYS A 57 -10.90 -20.42 -21.75
N GLN A 58 -10.03 -19.95 -22.64
CA GLN A 58 -8.62 -19.75 -22.33
C GLN A 58 -8.54 -18.88 -21.07
N ARG A 59 -7.96 -19.42 -19.99
CA ARG A 59 -7.67 -18.65 -18.79
C ARG A 59 -6.71 -17.54 -19.22
N ALA A 60 -7.13 -16.29 -19.07
CA ALA A 60 -6.29 -15.13 -19.34
C ALA A 60 -4.96 -15.27 -18.59
N PRO A 61 -3.84 -14.80 -19.17
CA PRO A 61 -2.53 -14.86 -18.52
C PRO A 61 -2.61 -14.13 -17.17
N ALA A 62 -1.99 -14.71 -16.14
CA ALA A 62 -1.92 -14.12 -14.81
C ALA A 62 -1.25 -12.75 -14.92
N THR A 63 -2.07 -11.70 -14.91
CA THR A 63 -1.63 -10.31 -14.87
C THR A 63 -0.73 -10.11 -13.67
N ASP A 64 0.44 -9.51 -13.89
CA ASP A 64 1.41 -9.10 -12.89
C ASP A 64 0.73 -8.65 -11.61
N LYS A 65 0.81 -9.49 -10.58
CA LYS A 65 0.18 -9.25 -9.29
C LYS A 65 1.02 -8.25 -8.50
N ASN A 66 1.08 -7.02 -8.99
CA ASN A 66 1.41 -5.92 -8.10
C ASN A 66 0.32 -5.87 -7.02
N PRO A 67 0.68 -5.70 -5.73
CA PRO A 67 -0.27 -5.62 -4.61
C PRO A 67 -1.06 -4.29 -4.61
N ALA A 68 -1.38 -3.77 -5.78
CA ALA A 68 -2.08 -2.51 -5.97
C ALA A 68 -3.59 -2.70 -5.78
N LEU A 69 -4.22 -1.68 -5.21
CA LEU A 69 -5.66 -1.63 -5.04
C LEU A 69 -6.40 -1.80 -6.39
N PRO A 70 -7.60 -2.42 -6.41
CA PRO A 70 -8.37 -2.57 -7.63
C PRO A 70 -8.66 -1.22 -8.28
N ARG A 71 -8.43 -1.11 -9.61
CA ARG A 71 -8.67 0.12 -10.39
C ARG A 71 -10.06 0.71 -10.15
N SER A 72 -11.08 -0.15 -10.12
CA SER A 72 -12.47 0.25 -9.91
C SER A 72 -12.68 0.94 -8.56
N TYR A 73 -12.03 0.44 -7.51
CA TYR A 73 -12.12 0.98 -6.16
C TYR A 73 -11.45 2.34 -6.04
N VAL A 74 -10.23 2.48 -6.59
CA VAL A 74 -9.50 3.75 -6.59
C VAL A 74 -10.25 4.83 -7.37
N MET A 75 -10.81 4.48 -8.53
CA MET A 75 -11.61 5.44 -9.31
C MET A 75 -12.97 5.76 -8.69
N SER A 76 -13.66 4.81 -8.07
CA SER A 76 -14.96 5.07 -7.45
C SER A 76 -14.83 5.96 -6.21
N THR A 77 -13.84 5.70 -5.37
CA THR A 77 -13.53 6.53 -4.19
C THR A 77 -13.13 7.94 -4.60
N PHE A 78 -12.22 8.08 -5.56
CA PHE A 78 -11.81 9.41 -6.03
C PHE A 78 -12.99 10.21 -6.61
N LYS A 79 -13.83 9.59 -7.45
CA LYS A 79 -15.03 10.25 -8.01
C LYS A 79 -16.02 10.67 -6.92
N HIS A 80 -16.20 9.84 -5.89
CA HIS A 80 -17.07 10.15 -4.75
C HIS A 80 -16.63 11.43 -4.03
N PHE A 81 -15.33 11.58 -3.77
CA PHE A 81 -14.79 12.77 -3.09
C PHE A 81 -14.62 13.98 -4.01
N ALA A 82 -14.29 13.78 -5.29
CA ALA A 82 -14.08 14.87 -6.25
C ALA A 82 -15.37 15.62 -6.62
N LYS A 83 -16.56 15.00 -6.43
CA LYS A 83 -17.89 15.55 -6.76
C LYS A 83 -18.02 16.13 -8.18
N THR A 84 -17.15 15.69 -9.10
CA THR A 84 -17.03 16.18 -10.48
C THR A 84 -16.88 15.00 -11.45
N LYS A 85 -17.05 15.26 -12.75
CA LYS A 85 -16.84 14.24 -13.79
C LYS A 85 -15.34 14.03 -13.99
N VAL A 86 -14.87 12.82 -13.71
CA VAL A 86 -13.46 12.43 -13.82
C VAL A 86 -13.26 11.46 -14.99
N SER A 87 -12.33 11.78 -15.89
CA SER A 87 -11.93 10.89 -17.00
C SER A 87 -11.19 9.64 -16.47
N SER A 88 -11.32 8.52 -17.18
CA SER A 88 -10.58 7.28 -16.91
C SER A 88 -9.08 7.40 -17.07
N ASP A 89 -8.61 8.42 -17.79
CA ASP A 89 -7.21 8.58 -18.20
C ASP A 89 -6.31 9.08 -17.06
N ILE A 90 -6.92 9.54 -15.97
CA ILE A 90 -6.22 10.00 -14.76
C ILE A 90 -5.69 8.82 -13.93
N TYR A 91 -6.20 7.61 -14.18
CA TYR A 91 -5.83 6.41 -13.41
C TYR A 91 -4.32 6.15 -13.27
N PRO A 92 -3.49 6.18 -14.34
CA PRO A 92 -2.05 5.96 -14.20
C PRO A 92 -1.40 6.93 -13.20
N VAL A 93 -1.75 8.21 -13.25
CA VAL A 93 -1.24 9.25 -12.33
C VAL A 93 -1.72 8.96 -10.90
N LEU A 94 -3.00 8.66 -10.75
CA LEU A 94 -3.57 8.36 -9.43
C LEU A 94 -2.93 7.10 -8.83
N LYS A 95 -2.67 6.08 -9.64
CA LYS A 95 -1.97 4.87 -9.20
C LYS A 95 -0.57 5.20 -8.68
N GLU A 96 0.21 5.97 -9.43
CA GLU A 96 1.56 6.38 -9.01
C GLU A 96 1.54 7.16 -7.69
N ILE A 97 0.57 8.06 -7.51
CA ILE A 97 0.41 8.82 -6.26
C ILE A 97 0.04 7.89 -5.10
N MET A 98 -0.86 6.92 -5.33
CA MET A 98 -1.23 5.95 -4.30
C MET A 98 -0.07 5.05 -3.91
N ASP A 99 0.72 4.57 -4.87
CA ASP A 99 1.90 3.75 -4.60
C ASP A 99 2.90 4.55 -3.72
N LYS A 100 3.23 5.79 -4.11
CA LYS A 100 4.09 6.69 -3.30
C LYS A 100 3.51 7.03 -1.93
N TYR A 101 2.19 7.07 -1.80
CA TYR A 101 1.52 7.34 -0.53
C TYR A 101 1.68 6.16 0.43
N PHE A 102 1.48 4.93 -0.05
CA PHE A 102 1.64 3.73 0.77
C PHE A 102 3.09 3.47 1.15
N ASP A 103 4.05 3.74 0.26
CA ASP A 103 5.48 3.64 0.57
C ASP A 103 5.84 4.58 1.73
N ARG A 104 5.45 5.86 1.65
CA ARG A 104 5.70 6.82 2.73
C ARG A 104 4.99 6.49 4.03
N LEU A 105 3.74 5.99 3.95
CA LEU A 105 3.01 5.55 5.13
C LEU A 105 3.72 4.40 5.83
N ALA A 106 4.26 3.44 5.07
CA ALA A 106 5.00 2.31 5.63
C ALA A 106 6.27 2.78 6.35
N ASP A 107 7.05 3.66 5.71
CA ASP A 107 8.27 4.24 6.28
C ASP A 107 7.97 5.02 7.56
N ASP A 108 6.91 5.83 7.57
CA ASP A 108 6.51 6.63 8.74
C ASP A 108 6.07 5.74 9.91
N LEU A 109 5.28 4.69 9.65
CA LEU A 109 4.82 3.76 10.68
C LEU A 109 5.97 2.91 11.25
N GLU A 110 6.90 2.49 10.39
CA GLU A 110 8.13 1.81 10.82
C GLU A 110 8.95 2.72 11.73
N ALA A 111 9.11 3.99 11.37
CA ALA A 111 9.84 4.96 12.19
C ALA A 111 9.18 5.19 13.56
N TYR A 112 7.85 5.23 13.65
CA TYR A 112 7.15 5.37 14.94
C TYR A 112 7.30 4.14 15.83
N ALA A 113 7.14 2.94 15.24
CA ALA A 113 7.34 1.70 15.97
C ALA A 113 8.79 1.60 16.48
N ALA A 114 9.77 1.91 15.62
CA ALA A 114 11.20 1.90 15.96
C ALA A 114 11.54 2.93 17.05
N HIS A 115 10.95 4.14 17.01
CA HIS A 115 11.12 5.15 18.04
C HIS A 115 10.62 4.67 19.41
N ALA A 116 9.52 3.90 19.43
CA ALA A 116 9.01 3.26 20.63
C ALA A 116 9.73 1.94 20.99
N LYS A 117 10.82 1.57 20.28
CA LYS A 117 11.56 0.31 20.41
C LYS A 117 10.68 -0.94 20.21
N ARG A 118 9.63 -0.82 19.41
CA ARG A 118 8.70 -1.90 19.03
C ARG A 118 8.95 -2.31 17.59
N THR A 119 8.70 -3.58 17.28
CA THR A 119 8.67 -4.11 15.91
C THR A 119 7.26 -4.18 15.33
N THR A 120 6.24 -4.07 16.20
CA THR A 120 4.83 -4.19 15.85
C THR A 120 4.18 -2.82 15.84
N ILE A 121 3.50 -2.50 14.75
CA ILE A 121 2.73 -1.26 14.59
C ILE A 121 1.47 -1.35 15.46
N GLN A 122 1.25 -0.34 16.30
CA GLN A 122 0.08 -0.22 17.16
C GLN A 122 -0.88 0.87 16.68
N VAL A 123 -2.08 0.89 17.25
CA VAL A 123 -3.12 1.89 16.93
C VAL A 123 -2.65 3.31 17.25
N GLU A 124 -1.86 3.47 18.31
CA GLU A 124 -1.27 4.75 18.73
C GLU A 124 -0.34 5.35 17.66
N ASP A 125 0.41 4.50 16.95
CA ASP A 125 1.32 4.94 15.89
C ASP A 125 0.52 5.51 14.71
N VAL A 126 -0.64 4.92 14.41
CA VAL A 126 -1.57 5.41 13.37
C VAL A 126 -2.29 6.68 13.80
N GLU A 127 -2.69 6.79 15.08
CA GLU A 127 -3.25 8.05 15.60
C GLU A 127 -2.23 9.19 15.52
N LEU A 128 -0.98 8.93 15.90
CA LEU A 128 0.11 9.90 15.79
C LEU A 128 0.33 10.33 14.34
N LEU A 129 0.31 9.38 13.40
CA LEU A 129 0.41 9.66 11.97
C LEU A 129 -0.70 10.61 11.51
N LEU A 130 -1.95 10.33 11.86
CA LEU A 130 -3.11 11.16 11.50
C LEU A 130 -3.07 12.54 12.14
N ARG A 131 -2.53 12.67 13.36
CA ARG A 131 -2.28 13.96 14.01
C ARG A 131 -1.23 14.77 13.24
N ARG A 132 -0.13 14.14 12.82
CA ARG A 132 0.92 14.80 12.03
C ARG A 132 0.45 15.24 10.64
N GLN A 133 -0.47 14.49 10.03
CA GLN A 133 -1.12 14.86 8.77
C GLN A 133 -2.19 15.95 8.93
N GLY A 134 -2.57 16.30 10.18
CA GLY A 134 -3.58 17.31 10.47
C GLY A 134 -5.03 16.83 10.35
N PHE A 135 -5.26 15.52 10.23
CA PHE A 135 -6.62 14.94 10.21
C PHE A 135 -7.23 14.86 11.61
N VAL A 136 -6.40 14.58 12.61
CA VAL A 136 -6.82 14.48 14.01
C VAL A 136 -6.37 15.73 14.74
N THR A 137 -7.34 16.43 15.31
CA THR A 137 -7.15 17.62 16.14
C THR A 137 -7.96 17.48 17.42
N ASP A 138 -7.76 18.37 18.38
CA ASP A 138 -8.54 18.34 19.63
C ASP A 138 -10.05 18.52 19.37
N SER A 139 -10.42 19.19 18.26
CA SER A 139 -11.80 19.33 17.80
C SER A 139 -12.30 18.14 16.97
N MET A 140 -11.41 17.34 16.37
CA MET A 140 -11.74 16.19 15.54
C MET A 140 -10.95 14.94 15.99
N PRO A 141 -11.47 14.20 17.00
CA PRO A 141 -10.84 12.96 17.43
C PRO A 141 -10.98 11.84 16.39
N VAL A 142 -10.14 10.80 16.50
CA VAL A 142 -10.13 9.63 15.61
C VAL A 142 -11.51 8.96 15.54
N THR A 143 -12.24 8.90 16.65
CA THR A 143 -13.59 8.33 16.72
C THR A 143 -14.56 9.02 15.76
N ALA A 144 -14.51 10.35 15.69
CA ALA A 144 -15.35 11.14 14.78
C ALA A 144 -14.99 10.89 13.31
N LEU A 145 -13.71 10.64 12.98
CA LEU A 145 -13.30 10.25 11.63
C LEU A 145 -13.84 8.86 11.26
N ILE A 146 -13.75 7.89 12.18
CA ILE A 146 -14.30 6.54 11.99
C ILE A 146 -15.81 6.60 11.72
N GLU A 147 -16.54 7.38 12.52
CA GLU A 147 -17.99 7.56 12.35
C GLU A 147 -18.38 8.27 11.05
N ARG A 148 -17.50 9.04 10.43
CA ARG A 148 -17.80 9.71 9.15
C ARG A 148 -17.47 8.84 7.95
N TYR A 149 -16.31 8.20 7.95
CA TYR A 149 -15.76 7.56 6.75
C TYR A 149 -15.93 6.04 6.71
N PHE A 150 -16.11 5.37 7.86
CA PHE A 150 -16.18 3.90 7.87
C PHE A 150 -17.63 3.43 7.75
N PRO A 151 -17.91 2.34 7.01
CA PRO A 151 -19.18 1.63 7.08
C PRO A 151 -19.45 1.06 8.49
N GLN A 152 -20.73 0.91 8.86
CA GLN A 152 -21.15 0.47 10.19
C GLN A 152 -20.50 -0.84 10.65
N GLY A 153 -20.25 -1.79 9.74
CA GLY A 153 -19.60 -3.07 10.06
C GLY A 153 -18.20 -2.90 10.64
N TYR A 154 -17.40 -2.00 10.07
CA TYR A 154 -16.04 -1.73 10.54
C TYR A 154 -16.02 -0.89 11.82
N ARG A 155 -17.00 0.01 12.01
CA ARG A 155 -17.10 0.82 13.24
C ARG A 155 -17.22 -0.05 14.49
N LYS A 156 -18.01 -1.13 14.41
CA LYS A 156 -18.21 -2.07 15.54
C LYS A 156 -16.91 -2.73 16.02
N LEU A 157 -15.89 -2.81 15.18
CA LEU A 157 -14.60 -3.41 15.53
C LEU A 157 -13.70 -2.43 16.31
N LEU A 158 -13.82 -1.13 16.02
CA LEU A 158 -12.92 -0.10 16.55
C LEU A 158 -13.55 0.71 17.68
N ILE A 159 -14.86 0.93 17.64
CA ILE A 159 -15.60 1.66 18.66
C ILE A 159 -16.37 0.63 19.49
N PRO A 160 -16.03 0.44 20.77
CA PRO A 160 -16.81 -0.41 21.65
C PRO A 160 -18.18 0.23 21.86
N VAL A 161 -19.19 -0.27 21.15
CA VAL A 161 -20.58 0.14 21.35
C VAL A 161 -21.19 -0.79 22.39
N ALA A 162 -21.69 -0.21 23.49
CA ALA A 162 -22.52 -0.95 24.44
C ALA A 162 -23.77 -1.44 23.69
N THR A 163 -23.77 -2.69 23.26
CA THR A 163 -24.96 -3.31 22.70
C THR A 163 -25.83 -3.65 23.90
N SER A 164 -26.85 -2.84 24.16
CA SER A 164 -27.75 -3.09 25.28
C SER A 164 -28.42 -4.44 25.05
N GLY A 165 -27.97 -5.46 25.81
CA GLY A 165 -28.54 -6.81 25.83
C GLY A 165 -29.90 -6.85 26.51
N ASN A 166 -30.75 -5.83 26.29
CA ASN A 166 -32.04 -5.71 26.95
C ASN A 166 -33.01 -6.71 26.32
N LYS A 167 -33.00 -7.96 26.82
CA LYS A 167 -34.03 -8.96 26.53
C LYS A 167 -35.31 -8.56 27.26
N VAL A 168 -36.17 -7.79 26.59
CA VAL A 168 -37.54 -7.53 27.07
C VAL A 168 -38.35 -8.80 26.80
N VAL A 169 -38.48 -9.66 27.82
CA VAL A 169 -39.40 -10.80 27.76
C VAL A 169 -40.77 -10.29 28.20
N PRO A 170 -41.81 -10.32 27.34
CA PRO A 170 -43.14 -9.89 27.74
C PRO A 170 -43.65 -10.85 28.83
N MET A 171 -43.98 -10.30 29.99
CA MET A 171 -44.63 -11.05 31.07
C MET A 171 -46.06 -11.39 30.61
N GLN A 172 -46.38 -12.67 30.45
CA GLN A 172 -47.74 -13.10 30.16
C GLN A 172 -48.64 -12.77 31.37
N ARG A 173 -49.71 -12.00 31.15
CA ARG A 173 -50.75 -11.78 32.15
C ARG A 173 -51.45 -13.11 32.43
N ARG A 174 -51.45 -13.51 33.70
CA ARG A 174 -52.24 -14.63 34.24
C ARG A 174 -53.72 -14.30 34.24
#